data_AF-X1GE40-F1
#
_entry.id   AF-X1GE40-F1
#
_cell.length_a   1.000
_cell.length_b   1.000
_cell.length_c   1.000
_cell.angle_alpha   90.00
_cell.angle_beta   90.00
_cell.angle_gamma   90.00
#
_symmetry.space_group_name_H-M   'P 1'
#
loop_
_entity.id
_entity.type
_entity.pdbx_description
1 polymer ?
#
loop_
_entity_poly.entity_id
_entity_poly.type
_entity_poly.pdbx_seq_one_letter_code
_entity_poly.pdbx_strand_id
1 'polypeptide(L)'
;MKFTKMHALGNDFIIVNSLFEENDIPPHLIKNICKRCYGIGANGVVVLLPSDKADFRATIYNADGSEAEISGNGIRCLGRYISDL
;
A
#
# COMPACT_ATOMS: atom_id res chain seq x y z
N MET A 1 8.87 -8.66 5.02
CA MET A 1 7.96 -7.52 4.81
C MET A 1 6.81 -7.60 5.81
N LYS A 2 6.77 -6.67 6.77
CA LYS A 2 5.60 -6.47 7.65
C LYS A 2 4.56 -5.65 6.89
N PHE A 3 3.28 -5.90 7.13
CA PHE A 3 2.19 -5.16 6.48
C PHE A 3 0.98 -5.01 7.39
N THR A 4 0.12 -4.05 7.07
CA THR A 4 -1.20 -3.89 7.66
C THR A 4 -2.27 -4.00 6.57
N LYS A 5 -3.33 -4.75 6.82
CA LYS A 5 -4.46 -4.86 5.88
C LYS A 5 -5.56 -3.90 6.30
N MET A 6 -6.01 -3.06 5.38
CA MET A 6 -7.09 -2.09 5.64
C MET A 6 -8.07 -2.06 4.47
N HIS A 7 -9.27 -1.55 4.71
CA HIS A 7 -10.20 -1.25 3.64
C HIS A 7 -10.94 0.05 3.91
N ALA A 8 -11.37 0.71 2.83
CA ALA A 8 -12.31 1.81 2.90
C ALA A 8 -13.47 1.52 1.94
N LEU A 9 -14.67 1.35 2.50
CA LEU A 9 -15.90 1.04 1.76
C LEU A 9 -15.75 -0.20 0.85
N GLY A 10 -15.14 -1.26 1.37
CA GLY A 10 -14.91 -2.52 0.64
C GLY A 10 -13.70 -2.52 -0.31
N ASN A 11 -13.12 -1.37 -0.66
CA ASN A 11 -11.87 -1.32 -1.42
C ASN A 11 -10.68 -1.53 -0.47
N ASP A 12 -9.96 -2.65 -0.64
CA ASP A 12 -9.01 -3.16 0.35
C ASP A 12 -7.55 -3.09 -0.11
N PHE A 13 -6.67 -2.65 0.80
CA PHE A 13 -5.26 -2.36 0.53
C PHE A 13 -4.34 -3.08 1.51
N ILE A 14 -3.17 -3.46 1.01
CA ILE A 14 -2.02 -3.87 1.83
C ILE A 14 -1.15 -2.62 2.04
N ILE A 15 -0.99 -2.17 3.27
CA ILE A 15 -0.13 -1.04 3.62
C ILE A 15 1.21 -1.58 4.07
N VAL A 16 2.29 -1.08 3.44
CA VAL A 16 3.68 -1.38 3.79
C VAL A 16 4.36 -0.10 4.24
N ASN A 17 4.98 -0.15 5.41
CA ASN A 17 5.74 0.97 5.97
C ASN A 17 7.22 0.80 5.63
N SER A 18 7.74 1.73 4.83
CA SER A 18 9.13 1.78 4.41
C SER A 18 9.83 3.07 4.88
N LEU A 19 9.44 3.61 6.04
CA LEU A 19 10.08 4.80 6.63
C LEU A 19 11.49 4.51 7.17
N PHE A 20 11.69 3.34 7.76
CA PHE A 20 12.94 2.94 8.42
C PHE A 20 13.61 1.71 7.79
N GLU A 21 12.87 0.96 6.98
CA GLU A 21 13.35 -0.22 6.27
C GLU A 21 13.06 -0.04 4.78
N GLU A 22 14.06 -0.25 3.94
CA GLU A 22 13.88 -0.22 2.50
C GLU A 22 13.19 -1.51 2.06
N ASN A 23 11.86 -1.46 1.88
CA ASN A 23 11.12 -2.56 1.28
C ASN A 23 11.05 -2.31 -0.24
N ASP A 24 11.88 -3.03 -1.00
CA ASP A 24 11.70 -3.14 -2.44
C ASP A 24 10.52 -4.08 -2.72
N ILE A 25 9.50 -3.57 -3.42
CA ILE A 25 8.28 -4.31 -3.75
C ILE A 25 8.13 -4.33 -5.27
N PRO A 26 8.76 -5.30 -5.95
CA PRO A 26 8.70 -5.34 -7.41
C PRO A 26 7.26 -5.66 -7.90
N PRO A 27 6.87 -5.19 -9.09
CA PRO A 27 5.50 -5.37 -9.61
C PRO A 27 4.99 -6.81 -9.64
N HIS A 28 5.88 -7.78 -9.87
CA HIS A 28 5.52 -9.20 -9.87
C HIS A 28 5.15 -9.70 -8.47
N LEU A 29 5.77 -9.16 -7.41
CA LEU A 29 5.42 -9.48 -6.03
C LEU A 29 4.04 -8.91 -5.70
N ILE A 30 3.73 -7.69 -6.15
CA ILE A 30 2.41 -7.05 -5.97
C ILE A 30 1.29 -7.94 -6.54
N LYS A 31 1.46 -8.42 -7.78
CA LYS A 31 0.51 -9.36 -8.41
C LYS A 31 0.28 -10.61 -7.55
N ASN A 32 1.36 -11.20 -7.03
CA ASN A 32 1.28 -12.42 -6.23
C ASN A 32 0.59 -12.19 -4.88
N ILE A 33 0.93 -11.12 -4.17
CA ILE A 33 0.33 -10.84 -2.86
C ILE A 33 -1.12 -10.35 -2.95
N CYS A 34 -1.49 -9.65 -4.02
CA CYS A 34 -2.86 -9.19 -4.25
C CYS A 34 -3.78 -10.30 -4.77
N LYS A 35 -3.24 -11.41 -5.30
CA LYS A 35 -4.04 -12.54 -5.77
C LYS A 35 -4.85 -13.16 -4.64
N ARG A 36 -6.18 -13.08 -4.72
CA ARG A 36 -7.08 -13.73 -3.74
C ARG A 36 -6.91 -15.25 -3.78
N CYS A 37 -7.18 -15.92 -2.66
CA CYS A 37 -7.02 -17.36 -2.41
C CYS A 37 -5.57 -17.89 -2.34
N TYR A 38 -4.60 -17.21 -2.96
CA TYR A 38 -3.20 -17.66 -3.01
C TYR A 38 -2.19 -16.68 -2.42
N GLY A 39 -2.59 -15.41 -2.26
CA GLY A 39 -1.85 -14.38 -1.57
C GLY A 39 -2.66 -13.81 -0.41
N ILE A 40 -2.27 -12.62 0.05
CA ILE A 40 -3.00 -11.87 1.08
C ILE A 40 -4.39 -11.46 0.55
N GLY A 41 -4.49 -11.15 -0.75
CA GLY A 41 -5.71 -10.70 -1.39
C GLY A 41 -5.96 -9.21 -1.16
N ALA A 42 -5.97 -8.40 -2.22
CA ALA A 42 -6.21 -6.96 -2.14
C ALA A 42 -6.60 -6.36 -3.49
N ASN A 43 -7.23 -5.19 -3.48
CA ASN A 43 -7.36 -4.35 -4.66
C ASN A 43 -6.08 -3.58 -5.01
N GLY A 44 -5.18 -3.39 -4.03
CA GLY A 44 -3.89 -2.76 -4.26
C GLY A 44 -2.96 -2.76 -3.05
N VAL A 45 -1.79 -2.16 -3.23
CA VAL A 45 -0.75 -1.98 -2.21
C VAL A 45 -0.48 -0.50 -2.05
N VAL A 46 -0.36 -0.02 -0.82
CA VAL A 46 0.07 1.35 -0.49
C VAL A 46 1.42 1.26 0.21
N VAL A 47 2.43 1.93 -0.32
CA VAL A 47 3.77 1.96 0.27
C VAL A 47 4.00 3.35 0.85
N LEU A 48 4.16 3.42 2.18
CA LEU A 48 4.53 4.62 2.91
C LEU A 48 6.04 4.80 2.84
N LEU A 49 6.49 5.97 2.41
CA LEU A 49 7.87 6.30 2.08
C LEU A 49 8.27 7.62 2.76
N PRO A 50 9.56 7.82 3.06
CA PRO A 50 10.05 9.13 3.49
C PRO A 50 9.88 10.17 2.37
N SER A 51 9.74 11.44 2.76
CA SER A 51 9.68 12.58 1.85
C SER A 51 10.68 13.66 2.29
N ASP A 52 11.24 14.36 1.29
CA ASP A 52 12.08 15.54 1.45
C ASP A 52 11.28 16.86 1.43
N LYS A 53 9.99 16.81 1.11
CA LYS A 53 9.13 18.00 0.86
C LYS A 53 7.84 18.05 1.69
N ALA A 54 7.42 16.94 2.25
CA ALA A 54 6.18 16.81 3.03
C ALA A 54 6.43 15.89 4.24
N ASP A 55 5.42 15.72 5.09
CA ASP A 55 5.53 14.80 6.24
C ASP A 55 5.80 13.36 5.79
N PHE A 56 5.15 12.93 4.70
CA PHE A 56 5.28 11.60 4.13
C PHE A 56 5.09 11.60 2.61
N ARG A 57 5.65 10.58 1.95
CA ARG A 57 5.36 10.23 0.55
C ARG A 57 4.66 8.88 0.52
N ALA A 58 3.82 8.67 -0.48
CA ALA A 58 3.23 7.36 -0.71
C ALA A 58 3.20 7.01 -2.19
N THR A 59 3.34 5.73 -2.48
CA THR A 59 3.08 5.14 -3.80
C THR A 59 1.95 4.14 -3.66
N ILE A 60 1.04 4.12 -4.64
CA ILE A 60 -0.09 3.19 -4.67
C ILE A 60 0.06 2.32 -5.91
N TYR A 61 -0.01 1.01 -5.71
CA TYR A 61 -0.03 0.03 -6.80
C TYR A 61 -1.39 -0.65 -6.88
N ASN A 62 -1.87 -0.86 -8.10
CA ASN A 62 -3.03 -1.70 -8.37
C ASN A 62 -2.67 -3.19 -8.15
N ALA A 63 -3.69 -4.04 -8.05
CA ALA A 63 -3.49 -5.49 -7.90
C ALA A 63 -2.73 -6.15 -9.06
N ASP A 64 -2.70 -5.52 -10.24
CA ASP A 64 -1.91 -5.96 -11.39
C ASP A 64 -0.46 -5.43 -11.38
N GLY A 65 -0.01 -4.79 -10.30
CA GLY A 65 1.34 -4.25 -10.16
C GLY A 65 1.61 -2.96 -10.94
N SER A 66 0.63 -2.40 -11.65
CA SER A 66 0.74 -1.03 -12.20
C SER A 66 0.67 0.01 -11.09
N GLU A 67 1.37 1.13 -11.25
CA GLU A 67 1.26 2.27 -10.35
C GLU A 67 -0.03 3.05 -10.64
N ALA A 68 -0.79 3.40 -9.61
CA ALA A 68 -2.00 4.20 -9.72
C ALA A 68 -1.66 5.69 -9.53
N GLU A 69 -2.28 6.58 -10.32
CA GLU A 69 -2.08 8.03 -10.15
C GLU A 69 -2.58 8.50 -8.77
N ILE A 70 -3.85 8.23 -8.43
CA ILE A 70 -4.45 8.54 -7.13
C ILE A 70 -5.52 7.49 -6.78
N SER A 71 -5.62 7.14 -5.49
CA SER A 71 -6.75 6.39 -4.94
C SER A 71 -7.23 7.02 -3.63
N GLY A 72 -8.41 7.67 -3.66
CA GLY A 72 -8.98 8.30 -2.47
C GLY A 72 -9.24 7.31 -1.33
N ASN A 73 -9.62 6.07 -1.66
CA ASN A 73 -9.82 5.01 -0.65
C ASN A 73 -8.47 4.57 -0.05
N GLY A 74 -7.42 4.45 -0.87
CA GLY A 74 -6.07 4.14 -0.42
C GLY A 74 -5.51 5.23 0.50
N ILE A 75 -5.69 6.50 0.13
CA ILE A 75 -5.24 7.65 0.93
C ILE A 75 -5.99 7.72 2.27
N ARG A 76 -7.30 7.46 2.32
CA ARG A 76 -8.03 7.39 3.61
C ARG A 76 -7.50 6.27 4.51
N CYS A 77 -7.20 5.09 3.95
CA CYS A 77 -6.59 4.01 4.71
C CYS A 77 -5.20 4.42 5.23
N LEU A 78 -4.39 5.06 4.39
CA LEU A 78 -3.06 5.52 4.76
C LEU A 78 -3.10 6.60 5.84
N GLY A 79 -4.01 7.58 5.75
CA GLY A 79 -4.18 8.62 6.75
C GLY A 79 -4.52 8.03 8.13
N ARG A 80 -5.39 7.02 8.16
CA ARG A 80 -5.69 6.29 9.40
C ARG A 80 -4.49 5.47 9.90
N TYR A 81 -3.74 4.83 8.99
CA TYR A 81 -2.54 4.09 9.37
C TYR A 81 -1.50 5.02 10.03
N ILE A 82 -1.25 6.19 9.44
CA ILE A 82 -0.30 7.17 9.96
C ILE A 82 -0.76 7.74 11.31
N SER A 83 -2.07 7.96 11.51
CA SER A 83 -2.56 8.46 12.81
C SER A 83 -2.40 7.47 13.96
N ASP A 84 -2.24 6.18 13.64
CA ASP A 84 -2.10 5.10 14.61
C ASP A 84 -0.61 4.66 14.79
N LEU A 85 0.35 5.31 14.09
CA LEU A 85 1.80 5.11 14.25
C LEU A 85 2.33 5.79 15.52
#